data_AF-A0A286FZT5-F1
#
_entry.id   AF-A0A286FZT5-F1
#
_cell.length_a   1.000
_cell.length_b   1.000
_cell.length_c   1.000
_cell.angle_alpha   90.00
_cell.angle_beta   90.00
_cell.angle_gamma   90.00
#
_symmetry.space_group_name_H-M   'P 1'
#
loop_
_entity.id
_entity.type
_entity.pdbx_description
1 polymer ?
#
loop_
_entity_poly.entity_id
_entity_poly.type
_entity_poly.pdbx_seq_one_letter_code
_entity_poly.pdbx_strand_id
1 'polypeptide(L)'
;METTKLSREGKITVKHFLNTRLKGKQQADGSNAYPLYVRIMVKGQQSDIKSRLTGLIQPEHYDWFKNEYRLFLEQEIKDITTIIKGLNPFNKQDFLIQAVTSSYSQSTTPFTIIIEDCLKDELRYCIVVNDPSTPQDVTLDNRVSIVTLLQQNSLVSLIDWQKPAHLILTLLQEAVPRLFEPLNDLEKKYGPAFGFDSLYNGLYAVHRYQVKPTLSDWHTGTFKKDITNSRTVKVIDQLLKDHYKG
;
A
#
# COMPACT_ATOMS: atom_id res chain seq x y z
N MET A 1 22.86 -28.07 38.61
CA MET A 1 21.91 -28.39 37.51
C MET A 1 21.07 -27.16 37.27
N GLU A 2 21.41 -26.36 36.27
CA GLU A 2 20.56 -25.29 35.78
C GLU A 2 19.39 -25.94 35.03
N THR A 3 18.19 -25.84 35.61
CA THR A 3 16.96 -26.17 34.91
C THR A 3 16.69 -25.11 33.87
N THR A 4 17.11 -25.36 32.63
CA THR A 4 16.68 -24.62 31.45
C THR A 4 15.16 -24.73 31.37
N LYS A 5 14.45 -23.66 31.76
CA LYS A 5 13.00 -23.55 31.53
C LYS A 5 12.78 -23.64 30.02
N LEU A 6 12.26 -24.78 29.56
CA LEU A 6 11.67 -24.94 28.24
C LEU A 6 10.66 -23.80 28.05
N SER A 7 10.97 -22.82 27.20
CA SER A 7 10.03 -21.77 26.84
C SER A 7 8.86 -22.45 26.14
N ARG A 8 7.67 -22.43 26.76
CA ARG A 8 6.45 -22.84 26.05
C ARG A 8 6.32 -21.92 24.84
N GLU A 9 6.52 -22.44 23.63
CA GLU A 9 6.17 -21.71 22.41
C GLU A 9 4.69 -21.30 22.55
N GLY A 10 4.44 -20.00 22.64
CA GLY A 10 3.08 -19.53 22.79
C GLY A 10 2.29 -19.83 21.51
N LYS A 11 0.97 -19.97 21.65
CA LYS A 11 0.09 -20.29 20.51
C LYS A 11 -0.13 -19.04 19.65
N ILE A 12 0.12 -19.17 18.35
CA ILE A 12 -0.31 -18.21 17.33
C ILE A 12 -1.58 -18.78 16.68
N THR A 13 -2.58 -17.93 16.44
CA THR A 13 -3.76 -18.31 15.65
C THR A 13 -4.08 -17.20 14.66
N VAL A 14 -4.17 -17.58 13.39
CA VAL A 14 -4.56 -16.71 12.28
C VAL A 14 -5.68 -17.42 11.54
N LYS A 15 -6.84 -16.79 11.37
CA LYS A 15 -7.97 -17.39 10.67
C LYS A 15 -8.86 -16.36 9.98
N HIS A 16 -9.40 -16.74 8.83
CA HIS A 16 -10.43 -15.96 8.16
C HIS A 16 -11.80 -16.12 8.79
N PHE A 17 -12.58 -15.05 8.78
CA PHE A 17 -13.98 -15.08 9.20
C PHE A 17 -14.78 -13.96 8.52
N LEU A 18 -16.08 -14.16 8.34
CA LEU A 18 -17.01 -13.09 7.99
C LEU A 18 -17.45 -12.35 9.24
N ASN A 19 -17.27 -11.03 9.25
CA ASN A 19 -17.73 -10.21 10.35
C ASN A 19 -19.20 -9.80 10.15
N THR A 20 -20.11 -10.73 10.43
CA THR A 20 -21.57 -10.52 10.31
C THR A 20 -22.16 -9.60 11.37
N ARG A 21 -21.34 -9.14 12.33
CA ARG A 21 -21.75 -8.17 13.36
C ARG A 21 -21.73 -6.73 12.84
N LEU A 22 -21.01 -6.46 11.75
CA LEU A 22 -21.01 -5.15 11.09
C LEU A 22 -22.27 -4.98 10.25
N LYS A 23 -22.65 -3.74 9.94
CA LYS A 23 -23.75 -3.48 9.00
C LYS A 23 -23.36 -4.01 7.61
N GLY A 24 -24.05 -5.05 7.15
CA GLY A 24 -23.86 -5.64 5.83
C GLY A 24 -24.21 -4.66 4.72
N LYS A 25 -23.66 -4.89 3.52
CA LYS A 25 -24.06 -4.16 2.31
C LYS A 25 -25.19 -4.92 1.64
N GLN A 26 -26.34 -4.26 1.56
CA GLN A 26 -27.51 -4.82 0.91
C GLN A 26 -27.25 -4.98 -0.59
N GLN A 27 -27.55 -6.17 -1.10
CA GLN A 27 -27.46 -6.52 -2.51
C GLN A 27 -28.80 -6.24 -3.22
N ALA A 28 -28.82 -6.31 -4.55
CA ALA A 28 -30.02 -6.07 -5.36
C ALA A 28 -31.16 -7.06 -5.05
N ASP A 29 -30.83 -8.27 -4.61
CA ASP A 29 -31.78 -9.31 -4.17
C ASP A 29 -32.28 -9.12 -2.72
N GLY A 30 -31.85 -8.06 -2.04
CA GLY A 30 -32.23 -7.76 -0.66
C GLY A 30 -31.38 -8.45 0.41
N SER A 31 -30.49 -9.37 0.04
CA SER A 31 -29.57 -10.05 0.96
C SER A 31 -28.45 -9.12 1.45
N ASN A 32 -27.76 -9.51 2.54
CA ASN A 32 -26.62 -8.78 3.07
C ASN A 32 -25.31 -9.51 2.77
N ALA A 33 -24.34 -8.77 2.23
CA ALA A 33 -22.99 -9.26 2.02
C ALA A 33 -21.98 -8.55 2.92
N TYR A 34 -20.96 -9.28 3.38
CA TYR A 34 -20.00 -8.82 4.38
C TYR A 34 -18.57 -8.94 3.87
N PRO A 35 -17.63 -8.07 4.31
CA PRO A 35 -16.23 -8.24 3.97
C PRO A 35 -15.62 -9.43 4.73
N LEU A 36 -14.58 -10.01 4.14
CA LEU A 36 -13.74 -10.99 4.81
C LEU A 36 -12.73 -10.31 5.74
N TYR A 37 -12.58 -10.86 6.95
CA TYR A 37 -11.59 -10.44 7.93
C TYR A 37 -10.66 -11.59 8.29
N VAL A 38 -9.46 -11.24 8.76
CA VAL A 38 -8.50 -12.16 9.38
C VAL A 38 -8.41 -11.81 10.86
N ARG A 39 -8.68 -12.80 11.71
CA ARG A 39 -8.46 -12.71 13.15
C ARG A 39 -7.08 -13.21 13.49
N ILE A 40 -6.32 -12.39 14.19
CA ILE A 40 -4.99 -12.68 14.70
C ILE A 40 -5.09 -12.77 16.22
N MET A 41 -4.61 -13.87 16.79
CA MET A 41 -4.49 -14.07 18.24
C MET A 41 -3.08 -14.54 18.58
N VAL A 42 -2.38 -13.78 19.42
CA VAL A 42 -1.01 -14.06 19.84
C VAL A 42 -0.75 -13.41 21.20
N LYS A 43 -0.10 -14.13 22.12
CA LYS A 43 0.21 -13.63 23.49
C LYS A 43 -1.03 -13.07 24.23
N GLY A 44 -2.20 -13.70 24.04
CA GLY A 44 -3.47 -13.26 24.63
C GLY A 44 -4.05 -11.96 24.04
N GLN A 45 -3.36 -11.31 23.10
CA GLN A 45 -3.87 -10.16 22.35
C GLN A 45 -4.65 -10.65 21.13
N GLN A 46 -5.70 -9.91 20.75
CA GLN A 46 -6.49 -10.14 19.56
C GLN A 46 -6.56 -8.88 18.70
N SER A 47 -6.43 -9.05 17.39
CA SER A 47 -6.65 -8.01 16.39
C SER A 47 -7.38 -8.60 15.19
N ASP A 48 -8.34 -7.85 14.65
CA ASP A 48 -9.08 -8.21 13.45
C ASP A 48 -8.70 -7.23 12.34
N ILE A 49 -8.21 -7.76 11.23
CA ILE A 49 -7.80 -6.96 10.07
C ILE A 49 -8.63 -7.37 8.85
N LYS A 50 -8.86 -6.44 7.92
CA LYS A 50 -9.58 -6.75 6.68
C LYS A 50 -8.66 -7.59 5.79
N SER A 51 -9.17 -8.67 5.19
CA SER A 51 -8.42 -9.46 4.21
C SER A 51 -8.12 -8.64 2.95
N ARG A 52 -7.07 -9.01 2.22
CA ARG A 52 -6.75 -8.47 0.89
C ARG A 52 -7.82 -8.78 -0.15
N LEU A 53 -8.63 -9.82 0.07
CA LEU A 53 -9.76 -10.14 -0.78
C LEU A 53 -10.83 -9.07 -0.60
N THR A 54 -11.11 -8.34 -1.68
CA THR A 54 -11.97 -7.15 -1.64
C THR A 54 -13.46 -7.46 -1.79
N GLY A 55 -13.80 -8.69 -2.16
CA GLY A 55 -15.16 -9.15 -2.38
C GLY A 55 -16.03 -9.08 -1.13
N LEU A 56 -17.33 -8.82 -1.35
CA LEU A 56 -18.36 -8.97 -0.33
C LEU A 56 -18.95 -10.37 -0.46
N ILE A 57 -19.15 -11.03 0.66
CA ILE A 57 -19.54 -12.44 0.72
C ILE A 57 -20.84 -12.52 1.51
N GLN A 58 -21.86 -13.11 0.89
CA GLN A 58 -23.08 -13.49 1.58
C GLN A 58 -22.78 -14.70 2.49
N PRO A 59 -23.34 -14.77 3.72
CA PRO A 59 -23.07 -15.85 4.66
C PRO A 59 -23.24 -17.26 4.08
N GLU A 60 -24.28 -17.48 3.28
CA GLU A 60 -24.60 -18.73 2.59
C GLU A 60 -23.55 -19.18 1.57
N HIS A 61 -22.77 -18.23 1.03
CA HIS A 61 -21.71 -18.50 0.05
C HIS A 61 -20.32 -18.62 0.68
N TYR A 62 -20.21 -18.54 2.02
CA TYR A 62 -18.90 -18.50 2.68
C TYR A 62 -18.07 -19.77 2.50
N ASP A 63 -18.71 -20.95 2.57
CA ASP A 63 -17.99 -22.22 2.42
C ASP A 63 -17.50 -22.43 0.99
N TRP A 64 -18.35 -22.12 0.00
CA TRP A 64 -17.93 -22.09 -1.40
C TRP A 64 -16.77 -21.11 -1.61
N PHE A 65 -16.87 -19.89 -1.09
CA PHE A 65 -15.83 -18.87 -1.21
C PHE A 65 -14.49 -19.35 -0.62
N LYS A 66 -14.50 -19.97 0.56
CA LYS A 66 -13.27 -20.52 1.17
C LYS A 66 -12.61 -21.57 0.31
N ASN A 67 -13.41 -22.42 -0.36
CA ASN A 67 -12.89 -23.47 -1.22
C ASN A 67 -12.34 -22.89 -2.53
N GLU A 68 -13.07 -21.95 -3.15
CA GLU A 68 -12.67 -21.28 -4.39
C GLU A 68 -11.36 -20.51 -4.21
N TYR A 69 -11.23 -19.76 -3.11
CA TYR A 69 -10.06 -18.92 -2.83
C TYR A 69 -9.05 -19.57 -1.88
N ARG A 70 -9.11 -20.89 -1.68
CA ARG A 70 -8.32 -21.61 -0.67
C ARG A 70 -6.83 -21.27 -0.71
N LEU A 71 -6.22 -21.29 -1.90
CA LEU A 71 -4.78 -21.01 -2.06
C LEU A 71 -4.42 -19.57 -1.63
N PHE A 72 -5.27 -18.59 -1.95
CA PHE A 72 -5.07 -17.20 -1.52
C PHE A 72 -5.19 -17.05 0.00
N LEU A 73 -6.21 -17.68 0.60
CA LEU A 73 -6.43 -17.65 2.04
C LEU A 73 -5.27 -18.32 2.79
N GLU A 74 -4.80 -19.48 2.33
CA GLU A 74 -3.65 -20.18 2.89
C GLU A 74 -2.37 -19.33 2.81
N GLN A 75 -2.14 -18.67 1.67
CA GLN A 75 -0.99 -17.77 1.50
C GLN A 75 -1.08 -16.55 2.42
N GLU A 76 -2.26 -15.93 2.55
CA GLU A 76 -2.46 -14.79 3.43
C GLU A 76 -2.22 -15.15 4.91
N ILE A 77 -2.66 -16.34 5.35
CA ILE A 77 -2.34 -16.87 6.67
C ILE A 77 -0.82 -17.05 6.84
N LYS A 78 -0.14 -17.57 5.82
CA LYS A 78 1.31 -17.78 5.83
C LYS A 78 2.07 -16.45 5.92
N ASP A 79 1.64 -15.43 5.18
CA ASP A 79 2.25 -14.10 5.18
C ASP A 79 2.12 -13.45 6.56
N ILE A 80 0.92 -13.43 7.13
CA ILE A 80 0.67 -12.90 8.48
C ILE A 80 1.45 -13.68 9.53
N THR A 81 1.50 -15.00 9.43
CA THR A 81 2.27 -15.85 10.35
C THR A 81 3.76 -15.55 10.27
N THR A 82 4.29 -15.30 9.07
CA THR A 82 5.70 -14.92 8.85
C THR A 82 6.00 -13.57 9.49
N ILE A 83 5.11 -12.58 9.35
CA ILE A 83 5.21 -11.28 10.02
C ILE A 83 5.25 -11.47 11.55
N ILE A 84 4.31 -12.24 12.11
CA ILE A 84 4.24 -12.49 13.56
C ILE A 84 5.53 -13.15 14.05
N LYS A 85 6.05 -14.16 13.33
CA LYS A 85 7.30 -14.83 13.69
C LYS A 85 8.49 -13.86 13.66
N GLY A 86 8.58 -13.01 12.64
CA GLY A 86 9.63 -11.99 12.53
C GLY A 86 9.62 -10.97 13.68
N LEU A 87 8.44 -10.65 14.22
CA LEU A 87 8.29 -9.76 15.37
C LEU A 87 8.68 -10.41 16.71
N ASN A 88 8.85 -11.74 16.73
CA ASN A 88 9.32 -12.53 17.86
C ASN A 88 8.53 -12.30 19.18
N PRO A 89 7.19 -12.50 19.17
CA PRO A 89 6.27 -12.09 20.23
C PRO A 89 6.53 -12.74 21.59
N PHE A 90 7.07 -13.96 21.61
CA PHE A 90 7.27 -14.73 22.85
C PHE A 90 8.59 -14.42 23.55
N ASN A 91 9.53 -13.79 22.85
CA ASN A 91 10.80 -13.35 23.42
C ASN A 91 10.82 -11.84 23.72
N LYS A 92 9.83 -11.08 23.23
CA LYS A 92 9.68 -9.64 23.50
C LYS A 92 8.61 -9.35 24.55
N GLN A 93 9.01 -8.72 25.66
CA GLN A 93 8.07 -8.32 26.71
C GLN A 93 7.06 -7.27 26.21
N ASP A 94 7.51 -6.36 25.37
CA ASP A 94 6.79 -5.22 24.80
C ASP A 94 6.09 -5.52 23.46
N PHE A 95 5.90 -6.79 23.10
CA PHE A 95 5.19 -7.15 21.87
C PHE A 95 3.79 -6.50 21.79
N LEU A 96 3.56 -5.79 20.68
CA LEU A 96 2.30 -5.16 20.33
C LEU A 96 1.71 -5.82 19.07
N ILE A 97 0.48 -6.32 19.16
CA ILE A 97 -0.22 -6.91 18.00
C ILE A 97 -0.46 -5.87 16.90
N GLN A 98 -0.50 -4.58 17.23
CA GLN A 98 -0.60 -3.48 16.27
C GLN A 98 0.57 -3.47 15.29
N ALA A 99 1.78 -3.88 15.71
CA ALA A 99 2.92 -3.99 14.82
C ALA A 99 2.66 -5.02 13.70
N VAL A 100 1.95 -6.11 14.00
CA VAL A 100 1.53 -7.10 12.99
C VAL A 100 0.59 -6.45 11.98
N THR A 101 -0.40 -5.71 12.46
CA THR A 101 -1.36 -5.00 11.62
C THR A 101 -0.66 -3.99 10.72
N SER A 102 0.26 -3.18 11.26
CA SER A 102 1.03 -2.20 10.48
C SER A 102 1.90 -2.87 9.41
N SER A 103 2.67 -3.90 9.76
CA SER A 103 3.52 -4.63 8.81
C SER A 103 2.70 -5.30 7.71
N TYR A 104 1.54 -5.87 8.05
CA TYR A 104 0.65 -6.44 7.06
C TYR A 104 0.03 -5.37 6.15
N SER A 105 -0.45 -4.25 6.70
CA SER A 105 -0.98 -3.16 5.87
C SER A 105 0.07 -2.62 4.90
N GLN A 106 1.32 -2.49 5.33
CA GLN A 106 2.43 -2.08 4.46
C GLN A 106 2.69 -3.09 3.35
N SER A 107 2.79 -4.39 3.67
CA SER A 107 3.06 -5.44 2.67
C SER A 107 1.89 -5.67 1.70
N THR A 108 0.69 -5.26 2.09
CA THR A 108 -0.54 -5.44 1.32
C THR A 108 -1.08 -4.15 0.70
N THR A 109 -0.34 -3.05 0.83
CA THR A 109 -0.72 -1.78 0.22
C THR A 109 -0.82 -1.95 -1.31
N PRO A 110 -1.96 -1.60 -1.93
CA PRO A 110 -2.12 -1.66 -3.36
C PRO A 110 -1.02 -0.90 -4.08
N PHE A 111 -0.48 -1.51 -5.13
CA PHE A 111 0.66 -0.96 -5.86
C PHE A 111 0.34 0.40 -6.49
N THR A 112 -0.92 0.67 -6.90
CA THR A 112 -1.31 2.01 -7.38
C THR A 112 -1.15 3.10 -6.34
N ILE A 113 -1.44 2.80 -5.07
CA ILE A 113 -1.25 3.77 -3.97
C ILE A 113 0.25 4.07 -3.83
N ILE A 114 1.10 3.06 -3.93
CA ILE A 114 2.56 3.23 -3.84
C ILE A 114 3.07 4.12 -4.99
N ILE A 115 2.61 3.89 -6.21
CA ILE A 115 2.99 4.73 -7.37
C ILE A 115 2.49 6.16 -7.20
N GLU A 116 1.25 6.32 -6.75
CA GLU A 116 0.63 7.62 -6.49
C GLU A 116 1.41 8.42 -5.43
N ASP A 117 1.81 7.76 -4.34
CA ASP A 117 2.60 8.39 -3.27
C ASP A 117 4.00 8.80 -3.78
N CYS A 118 4.67 7.94 -4.55
CA CYS A 118 5.95 8.28 -5.19
C CYS A 118 5.83 9.52 -6.10
N LEU A 119 4.79 9.58 -6.95
CA LEU A 119 4.57 10.73 -7.82
C LEU A 119 4.30 12.02 -7.03
N LYS A 120 3.52 11.94 -5.95
CA LYS A 120 3.28 13.07 -5.05
C LYS A 120 4.54 13.55 -4.38
N ASP A 121 5.43 12.64 -3.99
CA ASP A 121 6.71 13.00 -3.38
C ASP A 121 7.65 13.68 -4.38
N GLU A 122 7.69 13.24 -5.65
CA GLU A 122 8.44 13.96 -6.70
C GLU A 122 7.84 15.35 -6.97
N LEU A 123 6.51 15.51 -6.94
CA LEU A 123 5.85 16.81 -7.05
C LEU A 123 6.21 17.72 -5.87
N ARG A 124 6.16 17.22 -4.63
CA ARG A 124 6.58 17.96 -3.43
C ARG A 124 8.01 18.42 -3.55
N TYR A 125 8.91 17.51 -3.92
CA TYR A 125 10.32 17.82 -4.09
C TYR A 125 10.53 18.92 -5.15
N CYS A 126 9.86 18.80 -6.29
CA CYS A 126 9.91 19.78 -7.36
C CYS A 126 9.46 21.18 -6.89
N ILE A 127 8.34 21.27 -6.16
CA ILE A 127 7.86 22.53 -5.60
C ILE A 127 8.90 23.14 -4.65
N VAL A 128 9.46 22.33 -3.76
CA VAL A 128 10.32 22.78 -2.67
C VAL A 128 11.67 23.27 -3.16
N VAL A 129 12.32 22.51 -4.05
CA VAL A 129 13.63 22.88 -4.59
C VAL A 129 13.55 24.14 -5.44
N ASN A 130 12.40 24.39 -6.06
CA ASN A 130 12.16 25.57 -6.88
C ASN A 130 11.42 26.69 -6.13
N ASP A 131 11.23 26.55 -4.81
CA ASP A 131 10.67 27.61 -3.99
C ASP A 131 11.75 28.62 -3.60
N PRO A 132 11.58 29.92 -3.90
CA PRO A 132 12.55 30.96 -3.54
C PRO A 132 12.79 31.12 -2.02
N SER A 133 11.92 30.56 -1.17
CA SER A 133 12.08 30.55 0.28
C SER A 133 12.92 29.38 0.81
N THR A 134 13.29 28.42 -0.05
CA THR A 134 14.09 27.25 0.32
C THR A 134 15.60 27.54 0.14
N PRO A 135 16.47 27.19 1.11
CA PRO A 135 17.92 27.30 0.94
C PRO A 135 18.42 26.47 -0.26
N GLN A 136 19.34 27.03 -1.06
CA GLN A 136 19.78 26.46 -2.35
C GLN A 136 20.62 25.15 -2.27
N ASP A 137 20.93 24.63 -1.08
CA ASP A 137 21.85 23.49 -0.87
C ASP A 137 21.15 22.18 -0.48
N VAL A 138 20.02 21.86 -1.12
CA VAL A 138 19.31 20.60 -0.85
C VAL A 138 19.88 19.47 -1.73
N THR A 139 20.84 18.72 -1.19
CA THR A 139 21.45 17.56 -1.86
C THR A 139 20.57 16.30 -1.83
N LEU A 140 20.80 15.39 -2.79
CA LEU A 140 19.98 14.20 -3.06
C LEU A 140 19.82 13.23 -1.86
N ASP A 141 20.81 13.19 -0.95
CA ASP A 141 20.81 12.33 0.25
C ASP A 141 19.83 12.80 1.34
N ASN A 142 19.33 14.04 1.24
CA ASN A 142 18.44 14.64 2.22
C ASN A 142 16.96 14.41 1.97
N ARG A 143 16.54 13.53 1.04
CA ARG A 143 15.11 13.26 0.76
C ARG A 143 14.28 12.96 2.03
N VAL A 144 14.85 12.23 2.99
CA VAL A 144 14.22 11.94 4.30
C VAL A 144 14.20 13.16 5.23
N SER A 145 15.27 13.96 5.23
CA SER A 145 15.39 15.19 6.02
C SER A 145 14.47 16.30 5.52
N ILE A 146 14.26 16.41 4.20
CA ILE A 146 13.41 17.40 3.55
C ILE A 146 11.97 17.20 4.01
N VAL A 147 11.40 15.99 3.90
CA VAL A 147 10.01 15.69 4.33
C VAL A 147 9.74 16.15 5.78
N THR A 148 10.75 16.06 6.65
CA THR A 148 10.67 16.53 8.04
C THR A 148 10.74 18.06 8.17
N LEU A 149 11.45 18.74 7.26
CA LEU A 149 11.56 20.19 7.18
C LEU A 149 10.40 20.86 6.39
N LEU A 150 9.66 20.09 5.56
CA LEU A 150 8.60 20.59 4.65
C LEU A 150 7.36 21.16 5.33
N GLN A 151 7.24 21.04 6.65
CA GLN A 151 6.06 21.50 7.40
C GLN A 151 5.91 23.03 7.45
N GLN A 152 6.85 23.80 6.87
CA GLN A 152 6.88 25.27 6.96
C GLN A 152 6.59 26.01 5.64
N ASN A 153 6.29 25.31 4.53
CA ASN A 153 6.09 25.96 3.24
C ASN A 153 4.62 26.33 2.96
N SER A 154 4.38 27.59 2.60
CA SER A 154 3.04 28.13 2.33
C SER A 154 2.38 27.52 1.08
N LEU A 155 3.11 27.15 0.02
CA LEU A 155 2.51 26.59 -1.19
C LEU A 155 2.17 25.10 -1.02
N VAL A 156 3.08 24.32 -0.43
CA VAL A 156 2.86 22.88 -0.19
C VAL A 156 1.66 22.63 0.73
N SER A 157 1.47 23.51 1.72
CA SER A 157 0.36 23.43 2.67
C SER A 157 -1.00 23.84 2.07
N LEU A 158 -1.02 24.57 0.95
CA LEU A 158 -2.25 24.96 0.24
C LEU A 158 -2.74 23.89 -0.75
N ILE A 159 -1.90 22.90 -1.08
CA ILE A 159 -2.25 21.84 -2.03
C ILE A 159 -3.11 20.78 -1.35
N ASP A 160 -4.24 20.46 -1.98
CA ASP A 160 -5.06 19.30 -1.61
C ASP A 160 -4.39 18.00 -2.10
N TRP A 161 -3.54 17.43 -1.24
CA TRP A 161 -2.84 16.16 -1.50
C TRP A 161 -3.74 14.92 -1.54
N GLN A 162 -5.04 15.07 -1.28
CA GLN A 162 -6.00 13.98 -1.50
C GLN A 162 -6.31 13.80 -3.00
N LYS A 163 -6.03 14.80 -3.84
CA LYS A 163 -6.21 14.70 -5.30
C LYS A 163 -5.18 13.76 -5.93
N PRO A 164 -5.52 13.18 -7.10
CA PRO A 164 -4.54 12.47 -7.92
C PRO A 164 -3.35 13.34 -8.33
N ALA A 165 -2.16 12.76 -8.38
CA ALA A 165 -0.90 13.45 -8.66
C ALA A 165 -0.93 14.15 -10.02
N HIS A 166 -1.54 13.53 -11.04
CA HIS A 166 -1.67 14.14 -12.37
C HIS A 166 -2.52 15.43 -12.33
N LEU A 167 -3.57 15.45 -11.50
CA LEU A 167 -4.43 16.62 -11.36
C LEU A 167 -3.70 17.74 -10.61
N ILE A 168 -2.92 17.39 -9.58
CA ILE A 168 -2.07 18.35 -8.87
C ILE A 168 -1.04 18.95 -9.83
N LEU A 169 -0.38 18.12 -10.65
CA LEU A 169 0.57 18.56 -11.68
C LEU A 169 -0.06 19.59 -12.62
N THR A 170 -1.22 19.27 -13.22
CA THR A 170 -1.93 20.18 -14.14
C THR A 170 -2.30 21.50 -13.49
N LEU A 171 -2.88 21.45 -12.28
CA LEU A 171 -3.27 22.66 -11.55
C LEU A 171 -2.05 23.54 -11.21
N LEU A 172 -0.92 22.93 -10.87
CA LEU A 172 0.32 23.67 -10.59
C LEU A 172 0.93 24.29 -11.85
N GLN A 173 0.91 23.59 -12.98
CA GLN A 173 1.37 24.13 -14.27
C GLN A 173 0.55 25.36 -14.69
N GLU A 174 -0.77 25.35 -14.44
CA GLU A 174 -1.67 26.47 -14.76
C GLU A 174 -1.54 27.63 -13.77
N ALA A 175 -1.51 27.32 -12.46
CA ALA A 175 -1.60 28.33 -11.41
C ALA A 175 -0.25 28.96 -11.04
N VAL A 176 0.87 28.29 -11.33
CA VAL A 176 2.20 28.71 -10.87
C VAL A 176 3.19 28.73 -12.06
N PRO A 177 3.19 29.77 -12.90
CA PRO A 177 4.00 29.82 -14.13
C PRO A 177 5.50 29.57 -13.92
N ARG A 178 6.06 29.97 -12.78
CA ARG A 178 7.47 29.72 -12.44
C ARG A 178 7.84 28.24 -12.28
N LEU A 179 6.87 27.39 -11.92
CA LEU A 179 7.08 25.95 -11.80
C LEU A 179 6.82 25.22 -13.13
N PHE A 180 6.38 25.91 -14.18
CA PHE A 180 5.99 25.29 -15.43
C PHE A 180 7.08 24.41 -16.04
N GLU A 181 8.30 24.95 -16.21
CA GLU A 181 9.42 24.18 -16.77
C GLU A 181 9.84 22.99 -15.87
N PRO A 182 10.08 23.17 -14.56
CA PRO A 182 10.35 22.05 -13.65
C PRO A 182 9.28 20.95 -13.66
N LEU A 183 8.00 21.34 -13.73
CA LEU A 183 6.87 20.40 -13.75
C LEU A 183 6.75 19.69 -15.11
N ASN A 184 7.03 20.38 -16.22
CA ASN A 184 7.10 19.75 -17.54
C ASN A 184 8.21 18.72 -17.64
N ASP A 185 9.37 18.97 -17.03
CA ASP A 185 10.46 18.01 -17.02
C ASP A 185 10.12 16.77 -16.18
N LEU A 186 9.43 16.98 -15.06
CA LEU A 186 8.87 15.90 -14.25
C LEU A 186 7.81 15.09 -15.03
N GLU A 187 6.93 15.76 -15.77
CA GLU A 187 5.95 15.12 -16.66
C GLU A 187 6.62 14.33 -17.80
N LYS A 188 7.67 14.87 -18.44
CA LYS A 188 8.44 14.14 -19.46
C LYS A 188 9.09 12.88 -18.88
N LYS A 189 9.60 12.97 -17.64
CA LYS A 189 10.29 11.87 -16.95
C LYS A 189 9.31 10.77 -16.53
N TYR A 190 8.19 11.14 -15.90
CA TYR A 190 7.27 10.19 -15.25
C TYR A 190 5.86 10.13 -15.87
N GLY A 191 5.61 10.80 -17.00
CA GLY A 191 4.31 10.83 -17.69
C GLY A 191 3.62 9.47 -17.82
N PRO A 192 4.31 8.40 -18.24
CA PRO A 192 3.72 7.06 -18.29
C PRO A 192 3.23 6.50 -16.96
N ALA A 193 3.74 6.98 -15.82
CA ALA A 193 3.28 6.60 -14.48
C ALA A 193 2.07 7.43 -14.01
N PHE A 194 1.90 8.67 -14.47
CA PHE A 194 0.70 9.47 -14.17
C PHE A 194 -0.60 8.88 -14.73
N GLY A 195 -0.52 8.01 -15.75
CA GLY A 195 -1.64 7.21 -16.27
C GLY A 195 -1.75 5.81 -15.68
N PHE A 196 -0.91 5.45 -14.70
CA PHE A 196 -0.82 4.08 -14.21
C PHE A 196 -2.11 3.59 -13.54
N ASP A 197 -2.81 4.43 -12.77
CA ASP A 197 -4.05 4.01 -12.10
C ASP A 197 -5.13 3.60 -13.12
N SER A 198 -5.26 4.31 -14.24
CA SER A 198 -6.19 3.93 -15.32
C SER A 198 -5.80 2.61 -15.97
N LEU A 199 -4.51 2.41 -16.27
CA LEU A 199 -4.01 1.15 -16.83
C LEU A 199 -4.25 0.00 -15.85
N TYR A 200 -3.94 0.23 -14.58
CA TYR A 200 -4.12 -0.73 -13.50
C TYR A 200 -5.59 -1.12 -13.31
N ASN A 201 -6.51 -0.15 -13.27
CA ASN A 201 -7.94 -0.41 -13.13
C ASN A 201 -8.49 -1.15 -14.37
N GLY A 202 -7.97 -0.85 -15.56
CA GLY A 202 -8.29 -1.60 -16.78
C GLY A 202 -7.88 -3.07 -16.70
N LEU A 203 -6.62 -3.34 -16.30
CA LEU A 203 -6.13 -4.71 -16.08
C LEU A 203 -6.92 -5.43 -14.99
N TYR A 204 -7.23 -4.72 -13.90
CA TYR A 204 -8.00 -5.26 -12.79
C TYR A 204 -9.42 -5.67 -13.17
N ALA A 205 -10.09 -4.84 -13.99
CA ALA A 205 -11.43 -5.14 -14.49
C ALA A 205 -11.44 -6.33 -15.46
N VAL A 206 -10.44 -6.43 -16.34
CA VAL A 206 -10.35 -7.50 -17.37
C VAL A 206 -9.97 -8.84 -16.74
N HIS A 207 -8.98 -8.86 -15.85
CA HIS A 207 -8.46 -10.09 -15.25
C HIS A 207 -9.18 -10.48 -13.95
N ARG A 208 -10.20 -9.70 -13.54
CA ARG A 208 -11.02 -9.93 -12.33
C ARG A 208 -10.19 -10.29 -11.10
N TYR A 209 -9.04 -9.65 -10.90
CA TYR A 209 -8.23 -9.98 -9.73
C TYR A 209 -9.08 -9.73 -8.48
N GLN A 210 -9.23 -10.71 -7.61
CA GLN A 210 -9.91 -10.49 -6.32
C GLN A 210 -9.00 -9.73 -5.33
N VAL A 211 -7.71 -9.67 -5.65
CA VAL A 211 -6.65 -9.07 -4.86
C VAL A 211 -5.96 -7.99 -5.70
N LYS A 212 -5.82 -6.79 -5.14
CA LYS A 212 -5.01 -5.73 -5.73
C LYS A 212 -3.51 -6.11 -5.66
N PRO A 213 -2.76 -6.11 -6.78
CA PRO A 213 -1.31 -6.30 -6.74
C PRO A 213 -0.60 -5.36 -5.77
N THR A 214 0.48 -5.84 -5.18
CA THR A 214 1.34 -5.11 -4.23
C THR A 214 2.72 -4.85 -4.82
N LEU A 215 3.55 -4.10 -4.10
CA LEU A 215 4.97 -3.92 -4.45
C LEU A 215 5.72 -5.27 -4.52
N SER A 216 5.40 -6.22 -3.65
CA SER A 216 6.00 -7.56 -3.71
C SER A 216 5.65 -8.27 -5.03
N ASP A 217 4.39 -8.20 -5.45
CA ASP A 217 3.91 -8.81 -6.71
C ASP A 217 4.57 -8.17 -7.95
N TRP A 218 4.93 -6.89 -7.85
CA TRP A 218 5.72 -6.19 -8.86
C TRP A 218 7.14 -6.76 -8.96
N HIS A 219 7.82 -6.91 -7.83
CA HIS A 219 9.21 -7.39 -7.79
C HIS A 219 9.36 -8.85 -8.20
N THR A 220 8.40 -9.71 -7.86
CA THR A 220 8.38 -11.11 -8.33
C THR A 220 8.03 -11.23 -9.81
N GLY A 221 7.59 -10.14 -10.44
CA GLY A 221 7.23 -10.10 -11.85
C GLY A 221 5.89 -10.77 -12.17
N THR A 222 5.09 -11.09 -11.16
CA THR A 222 3.79 -11.78 -11.32
C THR A 222 2.82 -10.91 -12.12
N PHE A 223 2.68 -9.64 -11.72
CA PHE A 223 1.78 -8.67 -12.36
C PHE A 223 2.44 -7.89 -13.50
N LYS A 224 3.78 -7.75 -13.45
CA LYS A 224 4.55 -6.97 -14.41
C LYS A 224 4.45 -7.49 -15.84
N LYS A 225 4.22 -8.81 -16.01
CA LYS A 225 4.05 -9.47 -17.32
C LYS A 225 2.75 -9.09 -18.02
N ASP A 226 1.73 -8.70 -17.25
CA ASP A 226 0.40 -8.35 -17.78
C ASP A 226 0.37 -6.91 -18.33
N ILE A 227 1.42 -6.12 -18.05
CA ILE A 227 1.57 -4.76 -18.57
C ILE A 227 2.32 -4.82 -19.90
N THR A 228 1.59 -4.58 -20.99
CA THR A 228 2.12 -4.61 -22.36
C THR A 228 2.99 -3.41 -22.71
N ASN A 229 2.86 -2.28 -22.00
CA ASN A 229 3.63 -1.07 -22.25
C ASN A 229 5.00 -1.12 -21.55
N SER A 230 6.02 -1.56 -22.31
CA SER A 230 7.40 -1.67 -21.81
C SER A 230 8.01 -0.33 -21.36
N ARG A 231 7.52 0.82 -21.85
CA ARG A 231 7.95 2.15 -21.40
C ARG A 231 7.39 2.47 -20.03
N THR A 232 6.09 2.23 -19.79
CA THR A 232 5.45 2.41 -18.47
C THR A 232 6.18 1.61 -17.40
N VAL A 233 6.50 0.35 -17.71
CA VAL A 233 7.24 -0.54 -16.80
C VAL A 233 8.61 0.05 -16.43
N LYS A 234 9.39 0.51 -17.43
CA LYS A 234 10.71 1.11 -17.20
C LYS A 234 10.62 2.39 -16.35
N VAL A 235 9.63 3.23 -16.62
CA VAL A 235 9.41 4.48 -15.87
C VAL A 235 9.03 4.18 -14.42
N ILE A 236 8.16 3.21 -14.19
CA ILE A 236 7.79 2.77 -12.83
C ILE A 236 9.00 2.19 -12.10
N ASP A 237 9.78 1.31 -12.74
CA ASP A 237 11.01 0.77 -12.13
C ASP A 237 11.99 1.90 -11.76
N GLN A 238 12.12 2.93 -12.61
CA GLN A 238 12.97 4.07 -12.33
C GLN A 238 12.43 4.93 -11.17
N LEU A 239 11.12 5.18 -11.15
CA LEU A 239 10.45 5.89 -10.04
C LEU A 239 10.69 5.15 -8.72
N LEU A 240 10.42 3.84 -8.66
CA LEU A 240 10.65 3.05 -7.45
C LEU A 240 12.12 3.06 -7.03
N LYS A 241 13.07 2.98 -7.97
CA LYS A 241 14.49 3.11 -7.66
C LYS A 241 14.83 4.48 -7.06
N ASP A 242 14.21 5.55 -7.52
CA ASP A 242 14.46 6.89 -7.00
C ASP A 242 13.87 7.10 -5.58
N HIS A 243 12.79 6.39 -5.23
CA HIS A 243 12.16 6.46 -3.90
C HIS A 243 12.71 5.48 -2.87
N TYR A 244 13.05 4.27 -3.29
CA TYR A 244 13.50 3.19 -2.41
C TYR A 244 15.00 2.92 -2.55
N LYS A 245 15.80 3.95 -2.89
CA LYS A 245 17.27 3.90 -2.85
C LYS A 245 17.72 3.57 -1.41
N GLY A 246 17.90 2.27 -1.17
CA GLY A 246 18.41 1.60 0.01
C GLY A 246 18.70 0.16 -0.36
#